data_AF-A0AAN7TLH4-F1
#
_entry.id   AF-A0AAN7TLH4-F1
#
_cell.length_a   1.000
_cell.length_b   1.000
_cell.length_c   1.000
_cell.angle_alpha   90.00
_cell.angle_beta   90.00
_cell.angle_gamma   90.00
#
_symmetry.space_group_name_H-M   'P 1'
#
loop_
_entity.id
_entity.type
_entity.pdbx_description
1 polymer ?
#
loop_
_entity_poly.entity_id
_entity_poly.type
_entity_poly.pdbx_seq_one_letter_code
_entity_poly.pdbx_strand_id
1 'polypeptide(L)'
;MSFVTLFEEGTATSGAILGGVGLIRSLIPDKKKDLEDVTFMVYEDKQPKGKVRIILINEANGWEKAIRIYHGGNGYDEVKCGDKSGSVAHENSHLKYSSKTIDFPWKSSGGQQYIALQLWKPKAFGIWYDLKEVRITPSNQKDYDGKTLVFYWGTDGSTYFKDPTHLLKPYQL
;
A
#
# COMPACT_ATOMS: atom_id res chain seq x y z
N MET A 1 1.10 -14.84 -20.36
CA MET A 1 1.17 -15.85 -19.28
C MET A 1 1.58 -15.10 -18.02
N SER A 2 0.64 -14.76 -17.13
CA SER A 2 0.92 -13.94 -15.93
C SER A 2 0.92 -14.84 -14.69
N PHE A 3 2.05 -14.88 -13.99
CA PHE A 3 2.16 -15.54 -12.69
C PHE A 3 1.70 -14.57 -11.61
N VAL A 4 0.67 -14.96 -10.86
CA VAL A 4 0.24 -14.29 -9.62
C VAL A 4 0.96 -14.99 -8.48
N THR A 5 1.87 -14.29 -7.80
CA THR A 5 2.51 -14.81 -6.58
C THR A 5 1.58 -14.52 -5.40
N LEU A 6 0.86 -15.55 -4.94
CA LEU A 6 0.16 -15.55 -3.66
C LEU A 6 1.20 -15.81 -2.55
N PHE A 7 1.19 -14.99 -1.51
CA PHE A 7 2.05 -15.18 -0.34
C PHE A 7 1.42 -16.23 0.59
N GLU A 8 2.17 -17.28 0.91
CA GLU A 8 1.82 -18.25 1.95
C GLU A 8 1.87 -17.60 3.34
N GLU A 9 0.83 -17.84 4.13
CA GLU A 9 0.71 -17.39 5.52
C GLU A 9 1.55 -18.29 6.45
N GLY A 10 2.55 -17.69 7.11
CA GLY A 10 3.24 -18.32 8.23
C GLY A 10 2.36 -18.28 9.50
N THR A 11 2.16 -19.44 10.10
CA THR A 11 1.35 -19.68 11.31
C THR A 11 1.91 -18.96 12.53
N ALA A 12 1.04 -18.29 13.30
CA ALA A 12 1.33 -17.85 14.66
C ALA A 12 0.20 -18.28 15.62
N THR A 13 0.63 -18.88 16.72
CA THR A 13 -0.08 -19.66 17.72
C THR A 13 -1.04 -18.85 18.60
N SER A 14 -2.13 -19.51 18.97
CA SER A 14 -3.19 -19.03 19.87
C SER A 14 -2.72 -18.94 21.33
N GLY A 15 -3.07 -17.86 22.02
CA GLY A 15 -2.94 -17.68 23.47
C GLY A 15 -4.09 -16.84 24.00
N ALA A 16 -4.87 -17.39 24.93
CA ALA A 16 -6.11 -16.81 25.45
C ALA A 16 -5.90 -15.77 26.56
N ILE A 17 -6.80 -14.77 26.64
CA ILE A 17 -7.10 -14.03 27.88
C ILE A 17 -8.61 -14.04 28.11
N LEU A 18 -9.01 -14.60 29.26
CA LEU A 18 -10.36 -14.65 29.80
C LEU A 18 -10.72 -13.34 30.55
N GLY A 19 -11.96 -12.88 30.34
CA GLY A 19 -12.77 -12.24 31.39
C GLY A 19 -13.12 -10.76 31.23
N GLY A 20 -14.43 -10.47 31.06
CA GLY A 20 -15.03 -9.24 31.64
C GLY A 20 -15.78 -8.26 30.73
N VAL A 21 -17.02 -8.61 30.37
CA VAL A 21 -18.21 -7.72 30.23
C VAL A 21 -18.14 -6.48 29.32
N GLY A 22 -18.78 -6.60 28.14
CA GLY A 22 -19.67 -5.58 27.54
C GLY A 22 -19.09 -4.26 27.02
N LEU A 23 -19.20 -4.04 25.70
CA LEU A 23 -19.02 -2.78 24.92
C LEU A 23 -17.68 -2.48 24.21
N ILE A 24 -16.68 -3.36 24.18
CA ILE A 24 -15.46 -3.13 23.37
C ILE A 24 -15.24 -4.25 22.36
N ARG A 25 -16.08 -4.32 21.31
CA ARG A 25 -15.80 -5.11 20.10
C ARG A 25 -15.61 -4.26 18.83
N SER A 26 -15.67 -2.92 18.93
CA SER A 26 -15.68 -2.01 17.77
C SER A 26 -14.37 -1.22 17.53
N LEU A 27 -13.34 -1.35 18.37
CA LEU A 27 -12.13 -0.49 18.32
C LEU A 27 -10.85 -1.23 17.90
N ILE A 28 -10.87 -2.56 17.86
CA ILE A 28 -9.77 -3.37 17.35
C ILE A 28 -9.99 -3.49 15.84
N PRO A 29 -9.08 -2.96 15.01
CA PRO A 29 -9.24 -3.00 13.57
C PRO A 29 -9.12 -4.45 13.11
N ASP A 30 -10.05 -4.87 12.27
CA ASP A 30 -9.93 -6.13 11.54
C ASP A 30 -9.01 -5.91 10.35
N LYS A 31 -7.70 -5.97 10.60
CA LYS A 31 -6.67 -5.79 9.57
C LYS A 31 -6.87 -6.73 8.38
N LYS A 32 -7.45 -7.93 8.60
CA LYS A 32 -7.71 -8.88 7.52
C LYS A 32 -8.79 -8.36 6.58
N LYS A 33 -9.92 -7.93 7.14
CA LYS A 33 -11.00 -7.32 6.37
C LYS A 33 -10.54 -6.04 5.63
N ASP A 34 -9.81 -5.16 6.32
CA ASP A 34 -9.31 -3.93 5.70
C ASP A 34 -8.31 -4.17 4.57
N LEU A 35 -7.58 -5.30 4.60
CA LEU A 35 -6.67 -5.69 3.52
C LEU A 35 -7.41 -6.25 2.30
N GLU A 36 -8.66 -6.71 2.43
CA GLU A 36 -9.48 -7.14 1.30
C GLU A 36 -9.88 -5.98 0.37
N ASP A 37 -9.80 -4.75 0.89
CA ASP A 37 -10.06 -3.52 0.13
C ASP A 37 -8.82 -3.05 -0.68
N VAL A 38 -7.69 -3.76 -0.56
CA VAL A 38 -6.44 -3.41 -1.23
C VAL A 38 -6.11 -4.42 -2.35
N THR A 39 -6.08 -3.93 -3.58
CA THR A 39 -5.54 -4.66 -4.74
C THR A 39 -4.13 -4.16 -5.03
N PHE A 40 -3.16 -5.07 -5.12
CA PHE A 40 -1.76 -4.74 -5.39
C PHE A 40 -1.30 -5.30 -6.73
N MET A 41 -0.66 -4.46 -7.54
CA MET A 41 -0.15 -4.81 -8.86
C MET A 41 1.27 -4.30 -9.08
N VAL A 42 2.06 -5.06 -9.84
CA VAL A 42 3.41 -4.65 -10.28
C VAL A 42 3.39 -4.51 -11.80
N TYR A 43 3.79 -3.33 -12.29
CA TYR A 43 3.83 -3.00 -13.71
C TYR A 43 5.26 -2.83 -14.21
N GLU A 44 5.51 -3.35 -15.40
CA GLU A 44 6.74 -3.12 -16.15
C GLU A 44 6.54 -1.93 -17.09
N ASP A 45 6.77 -0.73 -16.59
CA ASP A 45 6.55 0.54 -17.31
C ASP A 45 7.85 1.29 -17.61
N LYS A 46 8.95 0.56 -17.77
CA LYS A 46 10.28 1.07 -18.16
C LYS A 46 10.84 2.15 -17.21
N GLN A 47 10.57 2.05 -15.91
CA GLN A 47 11.20 2.95 -14.93
C GLN A 47 12.73 2.75 -14.91
N PRO A 48 13.50 3.79 -14.58
CA PRO A 48 14.96 3.67 -14.47
C PRO A 48 15.38 2.56 -13.51
N LYS A 49 16.41 1.80 -13.90
CA LYS A 49 17.02 0.78 -13.04
C LYS A 49 17.66 1.41 -11.80
N GLY A 50 17.69 0.66 -10.71
CA GLY A 50 18.09 1.11 -9.39
C GLY A 50 16.99 1.84 -8.60
N LYS A 51 15.79 1.95 -9.18
CA LYS A 51 14.65 2.65 -8.59
C LYS A 51 13.40 1.79 -8.62
N VAL A 52 12.44 2.19 -7.81
CA VAL A 52 11.09 1.67 -7.83
C VAL A 52 10.11 2.84 -7.69
N ARG A 53 9.04 2.82 -8.47
CA ARG A 53 7.95 3.81 -8.35
C ARG A 53 6.81 3.20 -7.55
N ILE A 54 6.27 3.95 -6.60
CA ILE A 54 5.12 3.58 -5.80
C ILE A 54 4.00 4.53 -6.16
N ILE A 55 2.83 3.97 -6.46
CA ILE A 55 1.60 4.70 -6.72
C ILE A 55 0.53 4.18 -5.79
N LEU A 56 -0.16 5.09 -5.11
CA LEU A 56 -1.40 4.81 -4.42
C LEU A 56 -2.54 5.40 -5.25
N ILE A 57 -3.56 4.59 -5.53
CA ILE A 57 -4.82 5.01 -6.16
C ILE A 57 -5.94 4.70 -5.18
N ASN A 58 -6.81 5.67 -4.94
CA ASN A 58 -7.94 5.59 -4.02
C ASN A 58 -9.18 6.18 -4.70
N GLU A 59 -10.36 5.72 -4.30
CA GLU A 59 -11.61 6.36 -4.69
C GLU A 59 -11.65 7.81 -4.15
N ALA A 60 -12.03 8.76 -4.99
CA ALA A 60 -11.90 10.19 -4.74
C ALA A 60 -12.78 10.70 -3.59
N ASN A 61 -13.85 9.98 -3.26
CA ASN A 61 -14.74 10.26 -2.13
C ASN A 61 -14.39 9.45 -0.86
N GLY A 62 -13.37 8.62 -0.93
CA GLY A 62 -12.92 7.79 0.19
C GLY A 62 -12.12 8.57 1.22
N TRP A 63 -12.12 8.06 2.46
CA TRP A 63 -11.18 8.52 3.48
C TRP A 63 -9.75 8.41 2.95
N GLU A 64 -8.92 9.39 3.30
CA GLU A 64 -7.49 9.38 2.96
C GLU A 64 -6.83 8.03 3.32
N LYS A 65 -5.97 7.55 2.43
CA LYS A 65 -5.11 6.40 2.64
C LYS A 65 -3.68 6.83 2.37
N ALA A 66 -2.73 6.19 3.02
CA ALA A 66 -1.33 6.52 2.85
C ALA A 66 -0.47 5.26 2.74
N ILE A 67 0.61 5.35 1.99
CA ILE A 67 1.72 4.42 2.08
C ILE A 67 2.92 5.20 2.56
N ARG A 68 3.40 4.85 3.75
CA ARG A 68 4.63 5.39 4.31
C ARG A 68 5.79 4.52 3.86
N ILE A 69 6.80 5.18 3.31
CA ILE A 69 7.91 4.57 2.60
C ILE A 69 9.17 4.87 3.42
N TYR A 70 9.69 3.84 4.09
CA TYR A 70 10.93 3.92 4.85
C TYR A 70 12.05 3.33 4.00
N HIS A 71 13.01 4.15 3.60
CA HIS A 71 14.06 3.76 2.65
C HIS A 71 15.44 4.35 3.01
N GLY A 72 15.75 4.49 4.30
CA GLY A 72 17.00 5.08 4.79
C GLY A 72 16.87 6.56 5.18
N GLY A 73 17.75 7.02 6.07
CA GLY A 73 17.69 8.37 6.66
C GLY A 73 16.73 8.49 7.86
N ASN A 74 16.52 9.72 8.34
CA ASN A 74 15.56 10.02 9.40
C ASN A 74 14.18 10.32 8.81
N GLY A 75 13.21 9.44 9.04
CA GLY A 75 11.79 9.65 8.67
C GLY A 75 11.28 8.71 7.57
N TYR A 76 10.24 9.15 6.88
CA TYR A 76 9.60 8.43 5.77
C TYR A 76 9.17 9.39 4.68
N ASP A 77 9.15 8.91 3.44
CA ASP A 77 8.37 9.53 2.37
C ASP A 77 6.91 9.03 2.44
N GLU A 78 5.96 9.82 1.96
CA GLU A 78 4.54 9.45 1.98
C GLU A 78 3.93 9.63 0.59
N VAL A 79 3.20 8.61 0.12
CA VAL A 79 2.19 8.78 -0.92
C VAL A 79 0.83 8.69 -0.25
N LYS A 80 -0.02 9.71 -0.44
CA LYS A 80 -1.31 9.84 0.22
C LYS A 80 -2.35 10.38 -0.74
N CYS A 81 -3.51 9.75 -0.79
CA CYS A 81 -4.65 10.24 -1.57
C CYS A 81 -6.00 9.80 -0.99
N GLY A 82 -7.04 10.56 -1.34
CA GLY A 82 -8.44 10.36 -0.93
C GLY A 82 -9.25 11.65 -1.07
N ASP A 83 -10.30 11.82 -0.28
CA ASP A 83 -11.18 12.99 -0.29
C ASP A 83 -10.44 14.35 -0.33
N LYS A 84 -9.36 14.49 0.44
CA LYS A 84 -8.64 15.76 0.63
C LYS A 84 -7.25 15.83 -0.01
N SER A 85 -6.71 14.73 -0.51
CA SER A 85 -5.33 14.65 -0.99
C SER A 85 -5.19 13.84 -2.28
N GLY A 86 -4.05 14.02 -2.95
CA GLY A 86 -3.76 13.42 -4.24
C GLY A 86 -4.32 14.21 -5.42
N SER A 87 -3.93 13.79 -6.62
CA SER A 87 -4.37 14.35 -7.89
C SER A 87 -5.50 13.49 -8.45
N VAL A 88 -6.47 14.11 -9.11
CA VAL A 88 -7.49 13.36 -9.87
C VAL A 88 -6.81 12.58 -10.99
N ALA A 89 -7.16 11.31 -11.15
CA ALA A 89 -6.63 10.49 -12.24
C ALA A 89 -7.16 11.00 -13.59
N HIS A 90 -6.32 11.01 -14.62
CA HIS A 90 -6.66 11.56 -15.93
C HIS A 90 -7.99 10.96 -16.45
N GLU A 91 -8.94 11.84 -16.82
CA GLU A 91 -10.30 11.50 -17.29
C GLU A 91 -11.18 10.68 -16.33
N ASN A 92 -10.70 10.34 -15.13
CA ASN A 92 -11.45 9.56 -14.14
C ASN A 92 -11.55 10.30 -12.81
N SER A 93 -12.55 11.17 -12.70
CA SER A 93 -12.86 11.94 -11.48
C SER A 93 -13.27 11.09 -10.28
N HIS A 94 -13.61 9.82 -10.49
CA HIS A 94 -13.91 8.89 -9.40
C HIS A 94 -12.64 8.44 -8.67
N LEU A 95 -11.45 8.65 -9.25
CA LEU A 95 -10.19 8.18 -8.68
C LEU A 95 -9.22 9.34 -8.42
N LYS A 96 -8.46 9.21 -7.34
CA LYS A 96 -7.31 10.06 -7.04
C LYS A 96 -6.07 9.23 -6.82
N TYR A 97 -4.92 9.79 -7.16
CA TYR A 97 -3.65 9.13 -6.99
C TYR A 97 -2.58 10.02 -6.38
N SER A 98 -1.56 9.38 -5.84
CA SER A 98 -0.29 10.00 -5.45
C SER A 98 0.84 9.05 -5.82
N SER A 99 2.00 9.59 -6.19
CA SER A 99 3.14 8.75 -6.58
C SER A 99 4.47 9.28 -6.09
N LYS A 100 5.39 8.36 -5.82
CA LYS A 100 6.76 8.65 -5.42
C LYS A 100 7.68 7.61 -6.03
N THR A 101 8.81 8.07 -6.56
CA THR A 101 9.90 7.19 -7.01
C THR A 101 11.02 7.25 -5.99
N ILE A 102 11.54 6.09 -5.61
CA ILE A 102 12.60 5.94 -4.62
C ILE A 102 13.77 5.14 -5.20
N ASP A 103 14.97 5.49 -4.77
CA ASP A 103 16.20 4.76 -5.05
C ASP A 103 16.37 3.59 -4.07
N PHE A 104 16.97 2.47 -4.51
CA PHE A 104 17.30 1.38 -3.59
C PHE A 104 18.44 1.78 -2.63
N PRO A 105 18.22 1.76 -1.31
CA PRO A 105 19.11 2.42 -0.35
C PRO A 105 20.41 1.67 -0.05
N TRP A 106 20.44 0.35 -0.24
CA TRP A 106 21.62 -0.48 0.04
C TRP A 106 22.75 -0.31 -0.98
N LYS A 107 22.57 0.51 -2.02
CA LYS A 107 23.67 0.95 -2.90
C LYS A 107 24.58 1.97 -2.22
N SER A 108 24.15 2.59 -1.11
CA SER A 108 24.94 3.48 -0.28
C SER A 108 25.50 2.72 0.92
N SER A 109 26.82 2.75 1.11
CA SER A 109 27.51 2.03 2.20
C SER A 109 26.96 2.44 3.58
N GLY A 110 26.57 1.45 4.39
CA GLY A 110 26.09 1.65 5.77
C GLY A 110 24.60 2.04 5.90
N GLY A 111 23.86 2.14 4.79
CA GLY A 111 22.44 2.49 4.79
C GLY A 111 21.50 1.33 5.18
N GLN A 112 20.24 1.69 5.44
CA GLN A 112 19.13 0.74 5.65
C GLN A 112 19.08 -0.29 4.51
N GLN A 113 19.05 -1.58 4.87
CA GLN A 113 19.14 -2.69 3.90
C GLN A 113 17.78 -3.16 3.37
N TYR A 114 16.77 -2.29 3.40
CA TYR A 114 15.44 -2.58 2.89
C TYR A 114 14.64 -1.30 2.67
N ILE A 115 13.61 -1.39 1.84
CA ILE A 115 12.51 -0.44 1.77
C ILE A 115 11.31 -1.08 2.47
N ALA A 116 10.69 -0.40 3.43
CA ALA A 116 9.43 -0.81 4.01
C ALA A 116 8.30 0.10 3.51
N LEU A 117 7.28 -0.51 2.92
CA LEU A 117 6.04 0.12 2.51
C LEU A 117 4.99 -0.24 3.55
N GLN A 118 4.67 0.68 4.45
CA GLN A 118 3.60 0.50 5.42
C GLN A 118 2.32 1.09 4.85
N LEU A 119 1.26 0.29 4.81
CA LEU A 119 -0.08 0.72 4.39
C LEU A 119 -0.81 1.30 5.60
N TRP A 120 -1.23 2.55 5.52
CA TRP A 120 -1.84 3.30 6.60
C TRP A 120 -3.25 3.77 6.23
N LYS A 121 -4.17 3.62 7.17
CA LYS A 121 -5.58 4.02 7.04
C LYS A 121 -6.03 4.74 8.32
N PRO A 122 -6.92 5.74 8.25
CA PRO A 122 -7.56 6.34 9.41
C PRO A 122 -8.67 5.45 9.96
N LYS A 123 -8.84 5.46 11.28
CA LYS A 123 -10.00 4.91 12.00
C LYS A 123 -11.05 5.98 12.27
N ALA A 124 -12.13 5.55 12.91
CA ALA A 124 -13.00 6.42 13.70
C ALA A 124 -12.14 7.39 14.56
N PHE A 125 -12.58 8.64 14.61
CA PHE A 125 -11.88 9.76 15.27
C PHE A 125 -10.53 10.16 14.65
N GLY A 126 -10.21 9.72 13.44
CA GLY A 126 -9.03 10.19 12.69
C GLY A 126 -7.69 9.61 13.17
N ILE A 127 -7.71 8.59 14.04
CA ILE A 127 -6.50 7.90 14.49
C ILE A 127 -6.00 6.97 13.38
N TRP A 128 -4.79 7.19 12.91
CA TRP A 128 -4.17 6.38 11.87
C TRP A 128 -3.54 5.10 12.44
N TYR A 129 -3.61 4.02 11.68
CA TYR A 129 -2.98 2.74 12.02
C TYR A 129 -2.40 2.08 10.76
N ASP A 130 -1.41 1.21 10.98
CA ASP A 130 -0.83 0.36 9.96
C ASP A 130 -1.69 -0.89 9.72
N LEU A 131 -1.86 -1.28 8.46
CA LEU A 131 -2.51 -2.52 8.06
C LEU A 131 -1.52 -3.64 7.79
N LYS A 132 -0.51 -3.33 6.98
CA LYS A 132 0.47 -4.29 6.51
C LYS A 132 1.74 -3.57 6.13
N GLU A 133 2.84 -4.26 6.32
CA GLU A 133 4.14 -3.84 5.82
C GLU A 133 4.56 -4.76 4.67
N VAL A 134 4.95 -4.18 3.54
CA VAL A 134 5.60 -4.88 2.43
C VAL A 134 7.06 -4.49 2.43
N ARG A 135 7.96 -5.47 2.48
CA ARG A 135 9.40 -5.25 2.49
C ARG A 135 10.03 -5.59 1.14
N ILE A 136 10.79 -4.63 0.62
CA ILE A 136 11.70 -4.84 -0.50
C ILE A 136 13.12 -4.87 0.06
N THR A 137 13.84 -5.93 -0.20
CA THR A 137 15.18 -6.23 0.31
C THR A 137 16.11 -6.55 -0.87
N PRO A 138 17.43 -6.60 -0.67
CA PRO A 138 18.36 -7.03 -1.71
C PRO A 138 17.99 -8.37 -2.36
N SER A 139 17.44 -9.33 -1.60
CA SER A 139 17.12 -10.67 -2.10
C SER A 139 15.93 -10.70 -3.07
N ASN A 140 14.98 -9.77 -2.95
CA ASN A 140 13.82 -9.67 -3.83
C ASN A 140 13.84 -8.42 -4.73
N GLN A 141 14.94 -7.65 -4.75
CA GLN A 141 15.06 -6.44 -5.56
C GLN A 141 14.72 -6.66 -7.03
N LYS A 142 15.16 -7.78 -7.62
CA LYS A 142 14.92 -8.12 -9.04
C LYS A 142 13.44 -8.13 -9.42
N ASP A 143 12.56 -8.37 -8.46
CA ASP A 143 11.12 -8.45 -8.68
C ASP A 143 10.50 -7.04 -8.83
N TYR A 144 11.20 -6.00 -8.38
CA TYR A 144 10.73 -4.61 -8.30
C TYR A 144 11.61 -3.58 -9.04
N ASP A 145 12.83 -3.95 -9.43
CA ASP A 145 13.81 -3.02 -10.01
C ASP A 145 13.41 -2.49 -11.39
N GLY A 146 13.24 -1.16 -11.49
CA GLY A 146 12.75 -0.48 -12.69
C GLY A 146 11.28 -0.75 -12.96
N LYS A 147 10.50 -1.07 -11.93
CA LYS A 147 9.06 -1.33 -12.01
C LYS A 147 8.25 -0.32 -11.19
N THR A 148 6.96 -0.30 -11.46
CA THR A 148 5.97 0.48 -10.71
C THR A 148 5.07 -0.42 -9.90
N LEU A 149 4.98 -0.17 -8.60
CA LEU A 149 4.07 -0.80 -7.67
C LEU A 149 2.84 0.08 -7.55
N VAL A 150 1.67 -0.46 -7.88
CA VAL A 150 0.40 0.26 -7.75
C VAL A 150 -0.45 -0.44 -6.70
N PHE A 151 -0.87 0.34 -5.72
CA PHE A 151 -1.83 -0.06 -4.70
C PHE A 151 -3.15 0.62 -5.01
N TYR A 152 -4.15 -0.16 -5.40
CA TYR A 152 -5.51 0.29 -5.57
C TYR A 152 -6.26 0.02 -4.27
N TRP A 153 -6.80 1.06 -3.66
CA TRP A 153 -7.40 0.97 -2.34
C TRP A 153 -8.83 1.48 -2.41
N GLY A 154 -9.78 0.55 -2.28
CA GLY A 154 -11.20 0.86 -2.29
C GLY A 154 -11.64 1.64 -1.06
N THR A 155 -12.80 2.27 -1.15
CA THR A 155 -13.53 2.66 0.07
C THR A 155 -13.92 1.42 0.87
N ASP A 156 -14.21 1.59 2.16
CA ASP A 156 -14.39 0.46 3.08
C ASP A 156 -15.51 -0.50 2.63
N GLY A 157 -15.14 -1.74 2.28
CA GLY A 157 -16.05 -2.74 1.74
C GLY A 157 -16.39 -2.58 0.24
N SER A 158 -15.75 -1.65 -0.46
CA SER A 158 -15.91 -1.45 -1.90
C SER A 158 -15.35 -2.62 -2.68
N THR A 159 -16.09 -3.06 -3.69
CA THR A 159 -15.64 -4.06 -4.65
C THR A 159 -15.08 -3.45 -5.93
N TYR A 160 -14.96 -2.12 -6.01
CA TYR A 160 -14.63 -1.40 -7.25
C TYR A 160 -13.34 -1.92 -7.91
N PHE A 161 -12.25 -2.03 -7.13
CA PHE A 161 -10.95 -2.52 -7.62
C PHE A 161 -10.82 -4.06 -7.66
N LYS A 162 -11.91 -4.79 -7.41
CA LYS A 162 -11.96 -6.25 -7.66
C LYS A 162 -12.25 -6.54 -9.13
N ASP A 163 -12.80 -5.56 -9.87
CA ASP A 163 -12.94 -5.62 -11.32
C ASP A 163 -11.64 -5.14 -12.00
N PRO A 164 -10.95 -6.01 -12.78
CA PRO A 164 -9.72 -5.63 -13.48
C PRO A 164 -9.87 -4.46 -14.46
N THR A 165 -11.07 -4.20 -14.97
CA THR A 165 -11.33 -3.09 -15.91
C THR A 165 -11.26 -1.71 -15.25
N HIS A 166 -11.37 -1.65 -13.93
CA HIS A 166 -11.25 -0.43 -13.14
C HIS A 166 -9.81 -0.10 -12.71
N LEU A 167 -8.85 -0.99 -12.99
CA LEU A 167 -7.46 -0.82 -12.59
C LEU A 167 -6.71 0.07 -13.60
N LEU A 168 -6.67 1.39 -13.32
CA LEU A 168 -5.88 2.34 -14.11
C LEU A 168 -4.40 1.98 -14.10
N LYS A 169 -3.80 1.86 -15.27
CA LYS A 169 -2.37 1.56 -15.42
C LYS A 169 -1.52 2.83 -15.22
N PRO A 170 -0.23 2.72 -14.87
CA PRO A 170 0.62 3.88 -14.59
C PRO A 170 0.69 4.96 -15.68
N TYR A 171 0.55 4.57 -16.96
CA TYR A 171 0.58 5.50 -18.09
C TYR A 171 -0.76 6.22 -18.36
N GLN A 172 -1.79 5.91 -17.57
CA GLN A 172 -3.13 6.52 -17.63
C GLN A 172 -3.36 7.53 -16.48
N LEU A 173 -2.32 7.82 -15.69
CA LEU A 173 -2.37 8.69 -14.52
C LEU A 173 -1.75 10.06 -14.80
#